data_AF-A0A9E6E832-F1
#
_entry.id   AF-A0A9E6E832-F1
#
_cell.length_a   1.000
_cell.length_b   1.000
_cell.length_c   1.000
_cell.angle_alpha   90.00
_cell.angle_beta   90.00
_cell.angle_gamma   90.00
#
_symmetry.space_group_name_H-M   'P 1'
#
loop_
_entity.id
_entity.type
_entity.pdbx_description
1 polymer ?
#
loop_
_entity_poly.entity_id
_entity_poly.type
_entity_poly.pdbx_seq_one_letter_code
_entity_poly.pdbx_strand_id
1 'polypeptide(L)' 'LLISPSLKKHFVDATDWHINGGESTLFDYNDEFKGDLPKYNDHYRSSDHDPAVLELNMAGSFGFGALMSLFGLALWRRRK' A
#
# COMPACT_ATOMS: atom_id res chain seq x y z
N LEU A 1 -9.27 -8.69 7.22
CA LEU A 1 -9.09 -7.98 5.93
C LEU A 1 -9.99 -8.53 4.84
N LEU A 2 -10.79 -7.67 4.21
CA LEU A 2 -11.65 -8.04 3.07
C LEU A 2 -10.92 -7.70 1.77
N ILE A 3 -10.86 -8.65 0.83
CA ILE A 3 -10.18 -8.47 -0.47
C ILE A 3 -11.11 -8.90 -1.60
N SER A 4 -11.03 -8.22 -2.75
CA SER A 4 -11.82 -8.60 -3.92
C SER A 4 -11.30 -9.90 -4.55
N PRO A 5 -12.17 -10.76 -5.13
CA PRO A 5 -11.74 -12.01 -5.76
C PRO A 5 -10.67 -11.83 -6.84
N SER A 6 -10.70 -10.71 -7.57
CA SER A 6 -9.72 -10.39 -8.62
C SER A 6 -8.31 -10.10 -8.08
N LEU A 7 -8.21 -9.61 -6.84
CA LEU A 7 -6.93 -9.24 -6.20
C LEU A 7 -6.26 -10.43 -5.51
N LYS A 8 -7.00 -11.50 -5.24
CA LYS A 8 -6.52 -12.68 -4.50
C LYS A 8 -5.31 -13.37 -5.10
N LYS A 9 -5.18 -13.36 -6.43
CA LYS A 9 -4.03 -13.93 -7.14
C LYS A 9 -2.73 -13.14 -6.96
N HIS A 10 -2.83 -11.88 -6.51
CA HIS A 10 -1.69 -10.99 -6.29
C HIS A 10 -1.34 -10.84 -4.82
N PHE A 11 -2.17 -11.38 -3.92
CA PHE A 11 -1.96 -11.28 -2.49
C PHE A 11 -0.78 -12.15 -2.04
N VAL A 12 0.16 -11.56 -1.30
CA VAL A 12 1.31 -12.26 -0.72
C VAL A 12 1.07 -12.46 0.77
N ASP A 13 0.90 -11.37 1.50
CA ASP A 13 0.69 -11.38 2.94
C ASP A 13 -0.08 -10.11 3.39
N ALA A 14 -0.61 -10.15 4.60
CA ALA A 14 -1.11 -8.96 5.28
C ALA A 14 -1.05 -9.10 6.80
N THR A 15 -0.88 -7.95 7.45
CA THR A 15 -0.85 -7.83 8.89
C THR A 15 -1.64 -6.60 9.33
N ASP A 16 -2.32 -6.70 10.46
CA ASP A 16 -2.95 -5.56 11.10
C ASP A 16 -1.89 -4.89 11.98
N TRP A 17 -1.63 -3.60 11.76
CA TRP A 17 -0.65 -2.86 12.54
C TRP A 17 -1.34 -2.09 13.65
N HIS A 18 -1.12 -2.52 14.89
CA HIS A 18 -1.64 -1.82 16.07
C HIS A 18 -0.90 -0.49 16.28
N ILE A 19 -1.57 0.62 15.99
CA ILE A 19 -0.98 1.97 16.10
C ILE A 19 -1.33 2.65 17.42
N ASN A 20 -2.35 2.16 18.12
CA ASN A 20 -2.80 2.74 19.38
C ASN A 20 -2.29 1.86 20.52
N GLY A 21 -1.46 2.39 21.41
CA GLY A 21 -1.03 1.65 22.60
C GLY A 21 -2.16 1.51 23.63
N GLY A 22 -1.90 0.79 24.73
CA GLY A 22 -2.76 0.76 25.93
C GLY A 22 -2.74 2.07 26.72
N GLU A 23 -2.72 3.19 26.03
CA GLU A 23 -2.58 4.52 26.57
C GLU A 23 -3.96 5.16 26.80
N SER A 24 -3.99 6.27 27.52
CA SER A 24 -5.23 7.00 27.76
C SER A 24 -5.79 7.55 26.45
N THR A 25 -7.11 7.48 26.27
CA THR A 25 -7.84 8.12 25.17
C THR A 25 -7.64 9.65 25.13
N LEU A 26 -7.18 10.26 26.23
CA LEU A 26 -6.76 11.66 26.25
C LEU A 26 -5.67 11.98 25.21
N PHE A 27 -4.85 10.99 24.84
CA PHE A 27 -3.81 11.13 23.83
C PHE A 27 -4.20 10.59 22.45
N ASP A 28 -5.44 10.13 22.26
CA ASP A 28 -5.89 9.67 20.94
C ASP A 28 -6.06 10.85 19.94
N TYR A 29 -6.29 10.50 18.67
CA TYR A 29 -6.37 11.45 17.57
C TYR A 29 -7.51 12.50 17.72
N ASN A 30 -8.66 12.13 18.29
CA ASN A 30 -9.86 12.98 18.38
C ASN A 30 -9.62 14.24 19.20
N ASP A 31 -10.32 15.34 18.95
CA ASP A 31 -10.15 16.60 19.72
C ASP A 31 -11.15 16.76 20.88
N GLU A 32 -12.09 15.84 20.98
CA GLU A 32 -13.19 15.91 21.94
C GLU A 32 -12.68 15.82 23.39
N PHE A 33 -13.11 16.77 24.23
CA PHE A 33 -12.84 16.79 25.68
C PHE A 33 -11.36 16.86 26.09
N LYS A 34 -10.46 17.31 25.20
CA LYS A 34 -8.99 17.31 25.44
C LYS A 34 -8.36 18.68 25.70
N GLY A 35 -9.09 19.78 25.49
CA GLY A 35 -8.56 21.13 25.69
C GLY A 35 -7.25 21.36 24.92
N ASP A 36 -6.24 21.94 25.58
CA ASP A 36 -4.93 22.25 25.00
C ASP A 36 -3.89 21.13 25.17
N LEU A 37 -4.32 19.88 25.34
CA LEU A 37 -3.39 18.75 25.44
C LEU A 37 -2.54 18.64 24.16
N PRO A 38 -1.24 18.30 24.30
CA PRO A 38 -0.34 18.21 23.17
C PRO A 38 -0.79 17.10 22.21
N LYS A 39 -0.85 17.47 20.92
CA LYS A 39 -1.10 16.56 19.82
C LYS A 39 0.21 16.12 19.20
N TYR A 40 0.30 14.83 18.92
CA TYR A 40 1.49 14.22 18.35
C TYR A 40 1.21 13.92 16.88
N ASN A 41 2.06 14.44 15.99
CA ASN A 41 2.01 14.15 14.56
C ASN A 41 3.01 13.02 14.24
N ASP A 42 2.88 11.91 14.95
CA ASP A 42 3.65 10.71 14.70
C ASP A 42 2.75 9.60 14.11
N HIS A 43 3.30 8.41 13.99
CA HIS A 43 2.66 7.27 13.33
C HIS A 43 1.71 6.53 14.29
N TYR A 44 1.85 6.74 15.59
CA TYR A 44 0.94 6.27 16.62
C TYR A 44 -0.18 7.30 16.84
N ARG A 45 -1.35 6.87 17.33
CA ARG A 45 -2.47 7.79 17.65
C ARG A 45 -2.93 8.66 16.47
N SER A 46 -2.63 8.23 15.25
CA SER A 46 -2.94 8.95 14.00
C SER A 46 -4.33 8.62 13.44
N SER A 47 -4.97 7.58 13.99
CA SER A 47 -6.31 7.10 13.62
C SER A 47 -6.94 6.42 14.84
N ASP A 48 -8.26 6.46 14.95
CA ASP A 48 -9.04 5.70 15.95
C ASP A 48 -9.11 4.20 15.63
N HIS A 49 -8.68 3.81 14.43
CA HIS A 49 -8.62 2.43 13.97
C HIS A 49 -7.21 2.01 13.58
N ASP A 50 -6.93 0.73 13.78
CA ASP A 50 -5.68 0.11 13.35
C ASP A 50 -5.64 -0.04 11.82
N PRO A 51 -4.57 0.45 11.15
CA PRO A 51 -4.40 0.23 9.73
C PRO A 51 -4.08 -1.23 9.42
N ALA A 52 -4.48 -1.63 8.22
CA ALA A 52 -4.07 -2.89 7.65
C ALA A 52 -2.94 -2.68 6.63
N VAL A 53 -1.85 -3.43 6.80
CA VAL A 53 -0.70 -3.44 5.92
C VAL A 53 -0.73 -4.70 5.08
N LEU A 54 -0.61 -4.57 3.76
CA LEU A 54 -0.71 -5.70 2.83
C LEU A 54 0.38 -5.64 1.76
N GLU A 55 0.86 -6.81 1.37
CA GLU A 55 1.83 -6.99 0.30
C GLU A 55 1.15 -7.60 -0.93
N LEU A 56 1.38 -6.97 -2.08
CA LEU A 56 0.87 -7.42 -3.38
C LEU A 56 2.02 -7.66 -4.35
N ASN A 57 2.03 -8.85 -4.95
CA ASN A 57 2.88 -9.17 -6.09
C ASN A 57 2.14 -8.86 -7.39
N MET A 58 2.36 -7.65 -7.90
CA MET A 58 1.82 -7.21 -9.18
C MET A 58 2.81 -7.51 -10.31
N ALA A 59 2.42 -8.40 -11.23
CA ALA A 59 3.23 -8.71 -12.38
C ALA A 59 3.15 -7.58 -13.42
N GLY A 60 4.31 -7.06 -13.82
CA GLY A 60 4.48 -6.10 -14.90
C GLY A 60 5.92 -6.16 -15.41
N SER A 61 6.16 -7.00 -16.42
CA SER A 61 7.45 -7.09 -17.10
C SER A 61 7.22 -7.11 -18.60
N PHE A 62 8.06 -6.38 -19.35
CA PHE A 62 8.10 -6.53 -20.80
C PHE A 62 8.62 -7.94 -21.11
N GLY A 63 7.70 -8.82 -21.51
CA GLY A 63 8.07 -10.18 -21.89
C GLY A 63 9.14 -10.15 -22.97
N PHE A 64 10.08 -11.10 -22.91
CA PHE A 64 11.18 -11.23 -23.87
C PHE A 64 10.69 -11.18 -25.33
N GLY A 65 9.49 -11.71 -25.61
CA GLY A 65 8.86 -11.61 -26.92
C GLY A 65 8.49 -10.19 -27.37
N ALA A 66 8.08 -9.31 -26.44
CA ALA A 66 7.82 -7.90 -26.72
C ALA A 66 9.11 -7.12 -27.00
N LEU A 67 10.21 -7.48 -26.33
CA LEU A 67 11.53 -6.95 -26.63
C LEU A 67 12.00 -7.40 -28.02
N MET A 68 11.85 -8.68 -28.35
CA MET A 68 12.23 -9.22 -29.66
C MET A 68 11.40 -8.63 -30.81
N SER A 69 10.11 -8.36 -30.60
CA SER A 69 9.27 -7.73 -31.62
C SER A 69 9.66 -6.28 -31.88
N LEU A 70 10.13 -5.54 -30.88
CA LEU A 70 10.70 -4.20 -31.05
C LEU A 70 11.98 -4.22 -31.90
N PHE A 71 12.88 -5.18 -31.67
CA PHE A 71 14.07 -5.35 -32.51
C PHE A 71 13.72 -5.75 -33.95
N GLY A 72 12.76 -6.65 -34.12
CA GLY A 72 12.25 -7.04 -35.44
C GLY A 72 11.67 -5.85 -36.22
N LEU A 73 10.84 -5.03 -35.57
CA LEU A 73 10.28 -3.80 -36.16
C LEU A 73 11.38 -2.77 -36.48
N ALA A 74 12.37 -2.59 -35.61
CA ALA A 74 13.49 -1.68 -35.83
C ALA A 74 14.35 -2.13 -37.03
N LEU A 75 14.60 -3.43 -37.18
CA LEU A 75 15.33 -4.00 -38.31
C LEU A 75 14.52 -3.92 -39.61
N TRP A 76 13.20 -4.14 -39.56
CA TRP A 76 12.32 -4.00 -40.72
C TRP A 76 12.24 -2.56 -41.22
N ARG A 77 12.15 -1.59 -40.30
CA ARG A 77 12.15 -0.14 -40.63
C ARG A 77 13.46 0.31 -41.28
N ARG A 78 14.59 -0.35 -41.01
CA ARG A 78 15.90 -0.06 -41.63
C ARG A 78 16.05 -0.62 -43.06
N ARG A 79 15.12 -1.49 -43.50
CA ARG A 79 15.15 -2.10 -44.85
C ARG A 79 14.24 -1.38 -45.86
N LYS A 80 13.47 -0.37 -45.43
CA LYS A 80 12.83 0.63 -46.29
C LYS A 80 13.69 1.89 -46.27
#